data_AF-A0A9C8HZW1-F1
#
_entry.id   AF-A0A9C8HZW1-F1
#
_cell.length_a   1.000
_cell.length_b   1.000
_cell.length_c   1.000
_cell.angle_alpha   90.00
_cell.angle_beta   90.00
_cell.angle_gamma   90.00
#
_symmetry.space_group_name_H-M   'P 1'
#
loop_
_entity.id
_entity.type
_entity.pdbx_description
1 polymer ?
#
loop_
_entity_poly.entity_id
_entity_poly.type
_entity_poly.pdbx_seq_one_letter_code
_entity_poly.pdbx_strand_id
1 'polypeptide(L)'
;MKKVTKTEFINFLKKQSEAYDVIAPVPGEKGIDYDVVTDIEKIVFDHVNTERSFKRFLFPQSQTLFEFKEGVITEPKKQNKKKIIVGVRNCDVNSLKVLDFNFITKEPVDTLYKELHDNTV
;
A
#
# COMPACT_ATOMS: atom_id res chain seq x y z
N MET A 1 -11.54 14.14 22.16
CA MET A 1 -11.19 13.09 21.17
C MET A 1 -12.37 12.95 20.21
N LYS A 2 -12.21 13.31 18.92
CA LYS A 2 -13.26 13.07 17.92
C LYS A 2 -13.37 11.56 17.69
N LYS A 3 -14.60 11.03 17.64
CA LYS A 3 -14.87 9.61 17.42
C LYS A 3 -15.72 9.48 16.15
N VAL A 4 -15.52 8.39 15.42
CA VAL A 4 -16.28 8.04 14.22
C VAL A 4 -16.81 6.62 14.42
N THR A 5 -18.03 6.34 13.99
CA THR A 5 -18.60 5.00 14.06
C THR A 5 -17.98 4.09 12.99
N LYS A 6 -17.99 2.76 13.23
CA LYS A 6 -17.51 1.79 12.23
C LYS A 6 -18.23 1.95 10.89
N THR A 7 -19.55 2.20 10.92
CA THR A 7 -20.38 2.40 9.74
C THR A 7 -20.00 3.65 8.95
N GLU A 8 -19.79 4.79 9.63
CA GLU A 8 -19.33 6.02 8.98
C GLU A 8 -17.94 5.83 8.36
N PHE A 9 -17.05 5.11 9.04
CA PHE A 9 -15.71 4.84 8.53
C PHE A 9 -15.73 3.92 7.30
N ILE A 10 -16.53 2.86 7.32
CA ILE A 10 -16.75 1.98 6.15
C ILE A 10 -17.32 2.77 4.97
N ASN A 11 -18.31 3.63 5.19
CA ASN A 11 -18.88 4.47 4.14
C ASN A 11 -17.85 5.46 3.57
N PHE A 12 -16.99 6.02 4.41
CA PHE A 12 -15.88 6.84 3.97
C PHE A 12 -14.92 6.05 3.07
N LEU A 13 -14.50 4.84 3.48
CA LEU A 13 -13.60 3.99 2.69
C LEU A 13 -14.23 3.56 1.36
N LYS A 14 -15.53 3.24 1.34
CA LYS A 14 -16.27 2.97 0.10
C LYS A 14 -16.17 4.14 -0.89
N LYS A 15 -16.42 5.36 -0.41
CA LYS A 15 -16.26 6.56 -1.25
C LYS A 15 -14.82 6.75 -1.75
N GLN A 16 -13.82 6.50 -0.90
CA GLN A 16 -12.42 6.63 -1.32
C GLN A 16 -12.00 5.57 -2.34
N SER A 17 -12.60 4.36 -2.32
CA SER A 17 -12.27 3.29 -3.26
C SER A 17 -12.53 3.62 -4.73
N GLU A 18 -13.38 4.62 -5.00
CA GLU A 18 -13.63 5.15 -6.35
C GLU A 18 -12.39 5.82 -6.95
N ALA A 19 -11.59 6.50 -6.14
CA ALA A 19 -10.42 7.27 -6.57
C ALA A 19 -9.08 6.63 -6.16
N TYR A 20 -9.07 5.82 -5.10
CA TYR A 20 -7.88 5.23 -4.50
C TYR A 20 -7.97 3.71 -4.48
N ASP A 21 -6.82 3.04 -4.49
CA ASP A 21 -6.73 1.64 -4.08
C ASP A 21 -6.67 1.60 -2.56
N VAL A 22 -7.77 1.16 -1.94
CA VAL A 22 -7.81 0.94 -0.49
C VAL A 22 -7.14 -0.39 -0.20
N ILE A 23 -6.09 -0.38 0.60
CA ILE A 23 -5.35 -1.55 1.05
C ILE A 23 -5.60 -1.72 2.55
N ALA A 24 -6.07 -2.89 2.96
CA ALA A 24 -6.38 -3.14 4.37
C ALA A 24 -6.25 -4.64 4.70
N PRO A 25 -6.23 -5.00 6.00
CA PRO A 25 -6.28 -6.39 6.43
C PRO A 25 -7.61 -7.05 6.00
N VAL A 26 -7.51 -8.14 5.26
CA VAL A 26 -8.64 -8.97 4.80
C VAL A 26 -8.32 -10.45 4.97
N PRO A 27 -9.32 -11.34 5.04
CA PRO A 27 -9.09 -12.78 5.05
C PRO A 27 -8.39 -13.25 3.77
N GLY A 28 -7.23 -13.89 3.92
CA GLY A 28 -6.49 -14.57 2.85
C GLY A 28 -6.51 -16.10 3.04
N GLU A 29 -5.67 -16.80 2.29
CA GLU A 29 -5.65 -18.28 2.30
C GLU A 29 -5.21 -18.90 3.64
N LYS A 30 -4.23 -18.28 4.32
CA LYS A 30 -3.59 -18.82 5.54
C LYS A 30 -3.78 -17.97 6.79
N GLY A 31 -4.69 -17.00 6.75
CA GLY A 31 -4.89 -16.06 7.85
C GLY A 31 -5.37 -14.71 7.35
N ILE A 32 -4.99 -13.64 8.03
CA ILE A 32 -5.30 -12.27 7.61
C ILE A 32 -4.09 -11.68 6.91
N ASP A 33 -4.31 -10.93 5.85
CA ASP A 33 -3.23 -10.29 5.11
C ASP A 33 -3.66 -8.93 4.58
N TYR A 34 -2.70 -8.05 4.29
CA TYR A 34 -3.01 -6.81 3.61
C TYR A 34 -3.30 -7.11 2.14
N ASP A 35 -4.43 -6.66 1.63
CA ASP A 35 -4.70 -6.71 0.19
C ASP A 35 -5.46 -5.48 -0.32
N VAL A 36 -5.46 -5.29 -1.64
CA VAL A 36 -6.33 -4.31 -2.29
C VAL A 36 -7.77 -4.76 -2.10
N VAL A 37 -8.54 -3.94 -1.39
CA VAL A 37 -9.88 -4.29 -0.95
C VAL A 37 -10.88 -4.10 -2.08
N THR A 38 -11.47 -5.21 -2.52
CA THR A 38 -12.58 -5.22 -3.49
C THR A 38 -13.95 -5.15 -2.82
N ASP A 39 -14.04 -5.59 -1.55
CA ASP A 39 -15.25 -5.54 -0.72
C ASP A 39 -14.89 -4.96 0.66
N ILE A 40 -15.27 -3.70 0.88
CA ILE A 40 -14.93 -2.92 2.09
C ILE A 40 -15.52 -3.55 3.36
N GLU A 41 -16.60 -4.32 3.27
CA GLU A 41 -17.20 -5.00 4.43
C GLU A 41 -16.31 -6.14 4.97
N LYS A 42 -15.37 -6.65 4.15
CA LYS A 42 -14.44 -7.71 4.55
C LYS A 42 -13.20 -7.21 5.29
N ILE A 43 -13.06 -5.90 5.47
CA ILE A 43 -11.92 -5.34 6.21
C ILE A 43 -12.01 -5.77 7.67
N VAL A 44 -10.91 -6.32 8.17
CA VAL A 44 -10.77 -6.74 9.56
C VAL A 44 -10.08 -5.62 10.34
N PHE A 45 -10.81 -5.06 11.32
CA PHE A 45 -10.33 -3.95 12.16
C PHE A 45 -9.82 -4.40 13.53
N ASP A 46 -10.20 -5.61 13.89
CA ASP A 46 -9.90 -6.31 15.12
C ASP A 46 -8.40 -6.62 15.15
N HIS A 47 -7.74 -6.52 16.30
CA HIS A 47 -6.28 -6.66 16.45
C HIS A 47 -5.74 -8.03 16.01
N VAL A 48 -5.55 -8.23 14.71
CA VAL A 48 -5.02 -9.47 14.14
C VAL A 48 -3.64 -9.24 13.55
N ASN A 49 -2.75 -10.19 13.83
CA ASN A 49 -1.49 -10.26 13.14
C ASN A 49 -1.75 -10.66 11.68
N THR A 50 -1.46 -9.75 10.76
CA THR A 50 -1.33 -10.08 9.35
C THR A 50 -0.10 -10.94 9.10
N GLU A 51 -0.23 -11.91 8.19
CA GLU A 51 0.84 -12.81 7.76
C GLU A 51 2.00 -12.05 7.10
N ARG A 52 1.68 -11.05 6.27
CA ARG A 52 2.66 -10.16 5.63
C ARG A 52 2.40 -8.71 6.03
N SER A 53 3.46 -7.92 6.02
CA SER A 53 3.38 -6.46 6.23
C SER A 53 2.82 -5.77 4.99
N PHE A 54 2.14 -4.65 5.19
CA PHE A 54 1.73 -3.73 4.13
C PHE A 54 2.91 -3.24 3.27
N LYS A 55 4.15 -3.32 3.79
CA LYS A 55 5.37 -2.89 3.08
C LYS A 55 5.53 -3.52 1.72
N ARG A 56 4.95 -4.70 1.45
CA ARG A 56 4.98 -5.31 0.12
C ARG A 56 4.38 -4.43 -0.98
N PHE A 57 3.52 -3.48 -0.62
CA PHE A 57 2.92 -2.51 -1.55
C PHE A 57 3.84 -1.30 -1.81
N LEU A 58 4.80 -1.04 -0.93
CA LEU A 58 5.82 0.00 -1.07
C LEU A 58 7.14 -0.56 -1.62
N PHE A 59 7.45 -1.80 -1.25
CA PHE A 59 8.68 -2.52 -1.59
C PHE A 59 8.32 -3.96 -2.00
N PRO A 60 7.75 -4.15 -3.21
CA PRO A 60 7.39 -5.46 -3.73
C PRO A 60 8.63 -6.32 -4.01
N GLN A 61 8.44 -7.65 -4.03
CA GLN A 61 9.54 -8.60 -4.26
C GLN A 61 10.17 -8.46 -5.66
N SER A 62 9.41 -7.99 -6.64
CA SER A 62 9.89 -7.71 -7.99
C SER A 62 9.26 -6.42 -8.50
N GLN A 63 10.02 -5.70 -9.32
CA GLN A 63 9.57 -4.51 -10.03
C GLN A 63 10.07 -4.56 -11.47
N THR A 64 9.22 -4.13 -12.39
CA THR A 64 9.63 -3.95 -13.79
C THR A 64 10.47 -2.70 -13.88
N LEU A 65 11.72 -2.80 -14.35
CA LEU A 65 12.57 -1.63 -14.62
C LEU A 65 12.39 -1.11 -16.04
N PHE A 66 12.16 -2.04 -16.99
CA PHE A 66 12.02 -1.74 -18.41
C PHE A 66 11.04 -2.71 -19.07
N GLU A 67 10.30 -2.20 -20.05
CA GLU A 67 9.49 -2.98 -20.97
C GLU A 67 10.14 -2.98 -22.35
N PHE A 68 10.20 -4.14 -22.98
CA PHE A 68 10.75 -4.32 -24.33
C PHE A 68 9.63 -4.66 -25.29
N LYS A 69 9.37 -3.78 -26.26
CA LYS A 69 8.34 -4.01 -27.28
C LYS A 69 8.81 -3.51 -28.63
N GLU A 70 8.75 -4.37 -29.65
CA GLU A 70 9.06 -4.01 -31.05
C GLU A 70 10.44 -3.35 -31.23
N GLY A 71 11.44 -3.80 -30.45
CA GLY A 71 12.80 -3.24 -30.50
C GLY A 71 12.97 -1.91 -29.76
N VAL A 72 11.92 -1.40 -29.12
CA VAL A 72 11.94 -0.20 -28.27
C VAL A 72 11.98 -0.59 -26.80
N ILE A 73 12.85 0.08 -26.04
CA ILE A 73 12.91 -0.01 -24.59
C ILE A 73 12.12 1.17 -24.02
N THR A 74 11.14 0.90 -23.18
CA THR A 74 10.37 1.94 -22.49
C THR A 74 10.43 1.74 -20.98
N GLU A 75 10.39 2.83 -20.22
CA GLU A 75 10.13 2.75 -18.79
C GLU A 75 8.72 2.18 -18.54
N PRO A 76 8.52 1.44 -17.44
CA PRO A 76 7.20 0.95 -17.06
C PRO A 76 6.23 2.13 -16.91
N LYS A 77 4.96 1.89 -17.28
CA LYS A 77 3.92 2.90 -17.03
C LYS A 77 3.81 3.18 -15.54
N LYS A 78 3.85 4.47 -15.18
CA LYS A 78 3.59 4.93 -13.82
C LYS A 78 2.22 4.45 -13.34
N GLN A 79 2.16 4.00 -12.10
CA GLN A 79 0.88 3.65 -11.50
C GLN A 79 0.11 4.93 -11.20
N ASN A 80 -0.92 5.21 -12.00
CA ASN A 80 -1.70 6.45 -11.87
C ASN A 80 -2.63 6.47 -10.64
N LYS A 81 -2.93 5.31 -10.04
CA LYS A 81 -3.90 5.23 -8.94
C LYS A 81 -3.20 5.26 -7.58
N LYS A 82 -3.49 6.31 -6.82
CA LYS A 82 -3.02 6.51 -5.44
C LYS A 82 -3.58 5.42 -4.52
N LYS A 83 -2.87 5.13 -3.44
CA LYS A 83 -3.21 4.09 -2.47
C LYS A 83 -3.52 4.69 -1.11
N ILE A 84 -4.44 4.06 -0.38
CA ILE A 84 -4.69 4.34 1.04
C ILE A 84 -4.47 3.05 1.81
N ILE A 85 -3.61 3.05 2.83
CA ILE A 85 -3.37 1.88 3.67
C ILE A 85 -4.02 2.06 5.04
N VAL A 86 -4.91 1.14 5.39
CA VAL A 86 -5.70 1.19 6.61
C VAL A 86 -5.24 0.11 7.59
N GLY A 87 -5.16 0.43 8.89
CA GLY A 87 -4.90 -0.55 9.94
C GLY A 87 -3.41 -0.87 10.20
N VAL A 88 -2.51 -0.03 9.70
CA VAL A 88 -1.05 -0.22 9.83
C VAL A 88 -0.62 -0.21 11.30
N ARG A 89 0.22 -1.18 11.70
CA ARG A 89 0.77 -1.22 13.06
C ARG A 89 1.84 -0.14 13.24
N ASN A 90 1.93 0.42 14.45
CA ASN A 90 2.86 1.52 14.76
C ASN A 90 4.32 1.18 14.49
N CYS A 91 4.78 -0.01 14.88
CA CYS A 91 6.15 -0.48 14.58
C CYS A 91 6.40 -0.59 13.08
N ASP A 92 5.37 -0.94 12.33
CA ASP A 92 5.38 -1.09 10.88
C ASP A 92 5.49 0.28 10.19
N VAL A 93 4.76 1.30 10.66
CA VAL A 93 4.92 2.71 10.24
C VAL A 93 6.31 3.22 10.62
N ASN A 94 6.78 2.99 11.86
CA ASN A 94 8.06 3.52 12.31
C ASN A 94 9.24 2.94 11.50
N SER A 95 9.16 1.68 11.10
CA SER A 95 10.19 1.07 10.25
C SER A 95 10.27 1.67 8.82
N LEU A 96 9.26 2.43 8.37
CA LEU A 96 9.36 3.18 7.11
C LEU A 96 10.51 4.18 7.14
N LYS A 97 10.79 4.82 8.28
CA LYS A 97 11.93 5.74 8.43
C LYS A 97 13.27 5.09 8.08
N VAL A 98 13.40 3.78 8.36
CA VAL A 98 14.61 3.02 8.00
C VAL A 98 14.65 2.74 6.50
N LEU A 99 13.51 2.45 5.88
CA LEU A 99 13.42 2.31 4.43
C LEU A 99 13.72 3.66 3.75
N ASP A 100 13.08 4.75 4.17
CA ASP A 100 13.30 6.10 3.64
C ASP A 100 14.77 6.52 3.73
N PHE A 101 15.45 6.19 4.83
CA PHE A 101 16.87 6.47 4.98
C PHE A 101 17.74 5.75 3.94
N ASN A 102 17.39 4.51 3.59
CA ASN A 102 18.18 3.70 2.66
C ASN A 102 17.81 3.95 1.19
N PHE A 103 16.53 4.22 0.88
CA PHE A 103 16.02 4.27 -0.49
C PHE A 103 15.68 5.69 -0.98
N ILE A 104 15.47 6.66 -0.09
CA ILE A 104 15.05 8.03 -0.46
C ILE A 104 16.09 9.09 -0.03
N THR A 105 16.68 8.96 1.15
CA THR A 105 17.49 10.02 1.76
C THR A 105 18.91 10.08 1.21
N LYS A 106 19.46 8.94 0.77
CA LYS A 106 20.83 8.83 0.24
C LYS A 106 20.81 8.73 -1.28
N GLU A 107 21.88 9.22 -1.89
CA GLU A 107 22.12 9.03 -3.32
C GLU A 107 22.85 7.69 -3.60
N PRO A 108 22.48 6.95 -4.66
CA PRO A 108 21.39 7.26 -5.60
C PRO A 108 20.01 6.98 -4.98
N VAL A 109 19.03 7.85 -5.26
CA VAL A 109 17.62 7.65 -4.86
C VAL A 109 16.98 6.51 -5.67
N ASP A 110 16.28 5.60 -4.98
CA ASP A 110 15.44 4.59 -5.62
C ASP A 110 14.12 5.24 -6.06
N THR A 111 14.03 5.57 -7.35
CA THR A 111 12.88 6.28 -7.93
C THR A 111 11.60 5.45 -7.91
N LEU A 112 11.70 4.12 -7.99
CA LEU A 112 10.53 3.24 -7.99
C LEU A 112 9.95 3.08 -6.59
N TYR A 113 10.81 2.90 -5.59
CA TYR A 113 10.38 2.93 -4.18
C TYR A 113 9.76 4.28 -3.83
N LYS A 114 10.44 5.39 -4.19
CA LYS A 114 9.96 6.74 -3.91
C LYS A 114 8.59 7.01 -4.56
N GLU A 115 8.38 6.57 -5.80
CA GLU A 115 7.10 6.76 -6.48
C GLU A 115 5.96 5.97 -5.81
N LEU A 116 6.20 4.72 -5.38
CA LEU A 116 5.22 3.95 -4.62
C LEU A 116 4.92 4.58 -3.26
N HIS A 117 5.96 5.06 -2.58
CA HIS A 117 5.86 5.75 -1.30
C HIS A 117 5.03 7.04 -1.41
N ASP A 118 5.38 7.94 -2.33
CA ASP A 118 4.70 9.23 -2.50
C ASP A 118 3.25 9.10 -2.97
N ASN A 119 2.92 8.01 -3.66
CA ASN A 119 1.56 7.71 -4.12
C ASN A 119 0.69 6.99 -3.07
N THR A 120 1.21 6.76 -1.86
CA THR A 120 0.53 5.99 -0.81
C THR A 120 0.33 6.85 0.44
N VAL A 121 -0.89 6.82 1.01
CA VAL A 121 -1.28 7.55 2.23
C VAL A 121 -1.74 6.59 3.32
#